data_AF-A0A6C1BRH7-F1
#
_entry.id   AF-A0A6C1BRH7-F1
#
_cell.length_a   1.000
_cell.length_b   1.000
_cell.length_c   1.000
_cell.angle_alpha   90.00
_cell.angle_beta   90.00
_cell.angle_gamma   90.00
#
_symmetry.space_group_name_H-M   'P 1'
#
loop_
_entity.id
_entity.type
_entity.pdbx_description
1 polymer ?
#
loop_
_entity_poly.entity_id
_entity_poly.type
_entity_poly.pdbx_seq_one_letter_code
_entity_poly.pdbx_strand_id
1 'polypeptide(L)' 'MRGKQKKRQKFKRTTISLPYDLWESLRIESIRKNTSMGELIAKKLKELEELRQKTVIMQVDEEGLLKPLE' A
#
# COMPACT_ATOMS: atom_id res chain seq x y z
N MET A 1 -35.94 22.48 -0.27
CA MET A 1 -35.02 21.83 -1.25
C MET A 1 -34.21 20.77 -0.52
N ARG A 2 -34.50 19.47 -0.74
CA ARG A 2 -33.77 18.36 -0.08
C ARG A 2 -32.34 18.29 -0.63
N GLY A 3 -31.34 18.56 0.20
CA GLY A 3 -29.94 18.45 -0.14
C GLY A 3 -29.60 17.01 -0.52
N LYS A 4 -29.28 16.77 -1.81
CA LYS A 4 -28.73 15.50 -2.27
C LYS A 4 -27.38 15.33 -1.57
N GLN A 5 -27.32 14.48 -0.54
CA GLN A 5 -26.05 14.02 0.01
C GLN A 5 -25.22 13.45 -1.16
N LYS A 6 -24.14 14.14 -1.52
CA LYS A 6 -23.21 13.66 -2.54
C LYS A 6 -22.64 12.33 -2.04
N LYS A 7 -23.04 11.22 -2.66
CA LYS A 7 -22.44 9.91 -2.40
C LYS A 7 -20.93 10.05 -2.58
N ARG A 8 -20.15 9.77 -1.53
CA ARG A 8 -18.68 9.79 -1.60
C ARG A 8 -18.25 8.86 -2.74
N GLN A 9 -17.42 9.36 -3.66
CA GLN A 9 -16.83 8.51 -4.71
C GLN A 9 -16.02 7.40 -4.04
N LYS A 10 -16.25 6.15 -4.48
CA LYS A 10 -15.58 4.96 -3.93
C LYS A 10 -14.09 4.91 -4.29
N PHE A 11 -13.68 5.59 -5.37
CA PHE A 11 -12.31 5.62 -5.85
C PHE A 11 -11.93 7.05 -6.23
N LYS A 12 -10.71 7.46 -5.88
CA LYS A 12 -10.09 8.69 -6.39
C LYS A 12 -9.07 8.32 -7.46
N ARG A 13 -9.17 8.96 -8.61
CA ARG A 13 -8.15 8.85 -9.67
C ARG A 13 -6.99 9.77 -9.31
N THR A 14 -5.79 9.22 -9.33
CA THR A 14 -4.56 9.93 -9.02
C THR A 14 -3.50 9.54 -10.03
N THR A 15 -2.71 10.52 -10.46
CA THR A 15 -1.51 10.29 -11.27
C THR A 15 -0.30 10.30 -10.34
N ILE A 16 0.58 9.32 -10.49
CA ILE A 16 1.83 9.23 -9.74
C ILE A 16 3.00 9.16 -10.72
N SER A 17 4.13 9.74 -10.34
CA SER A 17 5.40 9.56 -11.05
C SER A 17 6.23 8.54 -10.29
N LEU A 18 6.78 7.56 -10.99
CA LEU A 18 7.62 6.52 -10.43
C LEU A 18 8.98 6.52 -11.14
N PRO A 19 10.07 6.13 -10.45
CA PRO A 19 11.31 5.77 -11.12
C PRO A 19 11.05 4.69 -12.18
N TYR A 20 11.76 4.77 -13.30
CA TYR A 20 11.52 3.89 -14.46
C TYR A 20 11.60 2.41 -14.09
N ASP A 21 12.66 2.01 -13.39
CA ASP A 21 12.89 0.61 -12.99
C ASP A 21 11.79 0.07 -12.07
N LEU A 22 11.26 0.93 -11.19
CA LEU A 22 10.16 0.57 -10.31
C LEU A 22 8.84 0.43 -11.10
N TRP A 23 8.59 1.32 -12.05
CA TRP A 23 7.42 1.21 -12.92
C TRP A 23 7.49 -0.07 -13.78
N GLU A 24 8.65 -0.37 -14.35
CA GLU A 24 8.86 -1.53 -15.22
C GLU A 24 8.65 -2.83 -14.45
N SER A 25 9.25 -2.96 -13.27
CA SER A 25 9.07 -4.13 -12.40
C SER A 25 7.61 -4.32 -11.99
N LEU A 26 6.92 -3.26 -11.59
CA LEU A 26 5.49 -3.32 -11.29
C LEU A 26 4.64 -3.68 -12.52
N ARG A 27 5.04 -3.22 -13.71
CA ARG A 27 4.35 -3.54 -14.97
C ARG A 27 4.44 -5.01 -15.29
N ILE A 28 5.64 -5.57 -15.24
CA ILE A 28 5.88 -7.00 -15.47
C ILE A 28 5.08 -7.83 -14.46
N GLU A 29 5.11 -7.45 -13.17
CA GLU A 29 4.37 -8.16 -12.12
C GLU A 29 2.85 -8.10 -12.33
N SER A 30 2.31 -6.94 -12.74
CA SER A 30 0.87 -6.76 -13.00
C SER A 30 0.38 -7.69 -14.12
N ILE A 31 1.17 -7.84 -15.18
CA ILE A 31 0.88 -8.74 -16.30
C ILE A 31 0.93 -10.20 -15.83
N ARG A 32 2.00 -10.59 -15.11
CA ARG A 32 2.14 -11.96 -14.59
C ARG A 32 1.00 -12.37 -13.67
N LYS A 33 0.48 -11.45 -12.86
CA LYS A 33 -0.60 -11.70 -11.90
C LYS A 33 -2.00 -11.47 -12.47
N ASN A 34 -2.12 -11.10 -13.76
CA ASN A 34 -3.37 -10.75 -14.41
C ASN A 34 -4.23 -9.77 -13.58
N THR A 35 -3.60 -8.71 -13.06
CA THR A 35 -4.25 -7.69 -12.22
C THR A 35 -3.90 -6.30 -12.75
N SER A 36 -4.72 -5.30 -12.42
CA SER A 36 -4.39 -3.93 -12.80
C SER A 36 -3.20 -3.39 -12.01
N MET A 37 -2.46 -2.47 -12.61
CA MET A 37 -1.37 -1.79 -11.93
C MET A 37 -1.83 -1.10 -10.63
N GLY A 38 -3.02 -0.47 -10.66
CA GLY A 38 -3.58 0.21 -9.50
C GLY A 38 -3.92 -0.73 -8.36
N GLU A 39 -4.49 -1.91 -8.65
CA GLU A 39 -4.76 -2.94 -7.65
C GLU A 39 -3.47 -3.51 -7.06
N LEU A 40 -2.46 -3.76 -7.90
CA LEU A 40 -1.16 -4.24 -7.45
C LEU A 40 -0.49 -3.25 -6.48
N ILE A 41 -0.48 -1.96 -6.83
CA ILE A 41 0.06 -0.89 -5.99
C ILE A 41 -0.71 -0.81 -4.67
N ALA A 42 -2.05 -0.80 -4.73
CA ALA A 42 -2.88 -0.73 -3.53
C ALA A 42 -2.64 -1.93 -2.59
N LYS A 43 -2.51 -3.14 -3.15
CA LYS A 43 -2.22 -4.36 -2.39
C LYS A 43 -0.87 -4.27 -1.68
N LYS A 44 0.19 -3.90 -2.41
CA LYS A 44 1.54 -3.76 -1.82
C LYS A 44 1.58 -2.68 -0.74
N LEU A 45 0.89 -1.55 -0.94
CA LEU A 45 0.81 -0.49 0.09
C LEU A 45 0.12 -0.99 1.37
N LYS A 46 -0.96 -1.76 1.22
CA LYS A 46 -1.64 -2.37 2.36
C LYS A 46 -0.75 -3.38 3.09
N GLU A 47 -0.06 -4.25 2.35
CA GLU A 47 0.89 -5.21 2.91
C GLU A 47 2.02 -4.50 3.69
N LEU A 48 2.55 -3.39 3.16
CA LEU A 48 3.53 -2.57 3.85
C LEU A 48 2.98 -1.94 5.13
N GLU A 49 1.73 -1.48 5.13
CA GLU A 49 1.07 -0.93 6.32
C GLU A 49 0.86 -2.01 7.40
N GLU A 50 0.40 -3.20 7.01
CA GLU A 50 0.25 -4.34 7.93
C GLU A 50 1.61 -4.79 8.50
N LEU A 51 2.66 -4.84 7.67
CA LEU A 51 4.01 -5.13 8.14
C LEU A 51 4.50 -4.06 9.11
N ARG A 52 4.31 -2.77 8.79
CA ARG A 52 4.65 -1.67 9.70
C ARG A 52 3.91 -1.79 11.04
N GLN A 53 2.63 -2.12 11.04
CA GLN A 53 1.88 -2.32 12.29
C GLN A 53 2.44 -3.48 13.11
N LYS A 54 2.83 -4.60 12.46
CA LYS A 54 3.48 -5.72 13.14
C LYS A 54 4.88 -5.39 13.64
N THR A 55 5.66 -4.62 12.90
CA THR A 55 7.00 -4.19 13.30
C THR A 55 6.96 -3.10 14.36
N VAL A 56 5.94 -2.23 14.37
CA VAL A 56 5.74 -1.27 15.47
C VAL A 56 5.51 -2.01 16.79
N ILE A 57 4.86 -3.20 16.76
CA ILE A 57 4.72 -4.08 17.93
C ILE A 57 6.07 -4.68 18.37
N MET A 58 7.10 -4.65 17.50
CA MET A 58 8.44 -5.21 17.77
C MET A 58 9.51 -4.15 17.51
N GLN A 59 9.74 -3.25 18.48
CA GLN A 59 10.96 -2.43 18.44
C GLN A 59 12.18 -3.35 18.62
N VAL A 60 13.20 -3.08 17.83
CA VAL A 60 14.51 -3.75 17.94
C VAL A 60 15.33 -2.92 18.92
N ASP A 61 15.67 -3.50 20.06
CA ASP A 61 16.61 -2.88 21.01
C ASP A 61 18.00 -2.76 20.36
N GLU A 62 18.91 -1.94 20.92
CA GLU A 62 20.28 -1.73 20.41
C GLU A 62 21.10 -3.02 20.23
N GLU A 63 20.62 -4.15 20.77
CA GLU A 63 21.21 -5.48 20.72
C GLU A 63 20.62 -6.40 19.64
N GLY A 64 19.68 -5.92 18.81
CA GLY A 64 19.13 -6.68 17.68
C GLY A 64 18.05 -7.71 18.04
N LEU A 65 17.53 -7.69 19.28
CA LEU A 65 16.48 -8.60 19.73
C LEU A 65 15.08 -7.99 19.58
N LEU A 66 14.14 -8.79 19.08
CA LEU A 66 12.74 -8.42 18.93
C LEU A 66 12.00 -8.64 20.26
N LYS A 67 11.45 -7.58 20.86
CA LYS A 67 10.55 -7.70 22.02
C LYS A 67 9.16 -7.14 21.74
N PRO A 68 8.09 -7.76 22.26
CA PRO A 68 6.74 -7.18 22.21
C PRO A 68 6.63 -5.98 23.16
N LEU A 69 5.93 -4.92 22.74
CA LEU A 69 5.57 -3.78 23.59
C LEU A 69 4.66 -4.22 24.76
N GLU A 70 5.06 -3.90 25.99
CA GLU A 70 4.18 -3.90 27.19
C GLU A 70 3.17 -2.75 27.14
#